data_AF-A0A960HNS7-F1
#
_entry.id   AF-A0A960HNS7-F1
#
_cell.length_a   1.000
_cell.length_b   1.000
_cell.length_c   1.000
_cell.angle_alpha   90.00
_cell.angle_beta   90.00
_cell.angle_gamma   90.00
#
_symmetry.space_group_name_H-M   'P 1'
#
loop_
_entity.id
_entity.type
_entity.pdbx_description
1 polymer ?
#
loop_
_entity_poly.entity_id
_entity_poly.type
_entity_poly.pdbx_seq_one_letter_code
_entity_poly.pdbx_strand_id
1 'polypeptide(L)'
;MRAVAGVVLGVLVIVWPTRTNAVLGVLVGFGFVLYSSLGLIDGVRRGRPRADQVLSLAGIALGVLLVLDIGSTHTNLGVVVGIGLIGYGLHHLVRRRATPRRESVALAAAFTALGLLTIAFPSQVLDTATTAVAVVWVVVGLIAIVTTLDARRPGTVGYSGTVEAIETWLSGRGTTVDGRNELADRLTYTGVDAQSRIVRFLVLMSFATVIASGGIIADSTAVVIGAMLIAPLMTPLMGMAMSLGMGWPNRLARSATLVAAGILLAIAIGIVLGVSAPVVVDTAVNSQITSRVEPNILDLIIAVAAGGAGAYGLSRPDVSDALPGVAIAISLVPPLAVTGISLSQGDGRSASGALLLFSTNAVAIMLIGGFTFIITGVVPLHVVTDGQRRVTTSLAAVIALAAMIVGALLLNGQQAATDLFNRSTLETTVDDWLDDAGPRVLSIESDRDHVSVDLVGELEDVPDVDDLAHDLTDALGRDTTVDVRVRVEATLSSSGSGSTSD
;
A
#
# COMPACT_ATOMS: atom_id res chain seq x y z
N MET A 1 -17.46 -22.68 -11.49
CA MET A 1 -17.72 -21.76 -12.63
C MET A 1 -18.06 -20.34 -12.19
N ARG A 2 -19.14 -20.07 -11.44
CA ARG A 2 -19.48 -18.71 -10.96
C ARG A 2 -18.38 -18.05 -10.11
N ALA A 3 -17.76 -18.80 -9.19
CA ALA A 3 -16.64 -18.31 -8.38
C ALA A 3 -15.40 -17.97 -9.22
N VAL A 4 -15.08 -18.81 -10.20
CA VAL A 4 -13.99 -18.58 -11.17
C VAL A 4 -14.25 -17.33 -12.02
N ALA A 5 -15.49 -17.16 -12.50
CA ALA A 5 -15.89 -15.96 -13.22
C ALA A 5 -15.78 -14.70 -12.35
N GLY A 6 -16.13 -14.77 -11.06
CA GLY A 6 -15.96 -13.68 -10.11
C GLY A 6 -14.50 -13.29 -9.86
N VAL A 7 -13.60 -14.29 -9.74
CA VAL A 7 -12.15 -14.05 -9.63
C VAL A 7 -11.61 -13.41 -10.90
N VAL A 8 -11.95 -13.95 -12.07
CA VAL A 8 -11.49 -13.40 -13.36
C VAL A 8 -11.97 -11.97 -13.54
N LEU A 9 -13.23 -11.68 -13.21
CA LEU A 9 -13.78 -10.32 -13.29
C LEU A 9 -13.05 -9.38 -12.33
N GLY A 10 -12.84 -9.79 -11.08
CA GLY A 10 -12.13 -8.97 -10.09
C GLY A 10 -10.67 -8.70 -10.47
N VAL A 11 -9.96 -9.70 -11.02
CA VAL A 11 -8.59 -9.51 -11.54
C VAL A 11 -8.58 -8.53 -12.72
N LEU A 12 -9.58 -8.62 -13.61
CA LEU A 12 -9.70 -7.72 -14.74
C LEU A 12 -9.96 -6.26 -14.32
N VAL A 13 -10.70 -6.05 -13.22
CA VAL A 13 -10.87 -4.72 -12.61
C VAL A 13 -9.57 -4.18 -12.04
N ILE A 14 -8.76 -5.03 -11.38
CA ILE A 14 -7.46 -4.64 -10.81
C ILE A 14 -6.46 -4.27 -11.92
N VAL A 15 -6.46 -5.00 -13.04
CA VAL A 15 -5.53 -4.77 -14.16
C VAL A 15 -5.90 -3.53 -14.98
N TRP A 16 -7.19 -3.19 -15.08
CA TRP A 16 -7.66 -2.01 -15.82
C TRP A 16 -8.69 -1.18 -15.03
N PRO A 17 -8.27 -0.43 -13.98
CA PRO A 17 -9.19 0.34 -13.13
C PRO A 17 -9.95 1.42 -13.93
N THR A 18 -9.24 2.16 -14.79
CA THR A 18 -9.79 3.27 -15.58
C THR A 18 -10.86 2.81 -16.56
N ARG A 19 -10.61 1.70 -17.28
CA ARG A 19 -11.61 1.11 -18.20
C ARG A 19 -12.80 0.55 -17.44
N THR A 20 -12.59 -0.05 -16.27
CA THR A 20 -13.68 -0.57 -15.45
C THR A 20 -14.58 0.56 -14.96
N ASN A 21 -14.00 1.67 -14.52
CA ASN A 21 -14.73 2.83 -14.03
C ASN A 21 -15.55 3.50 -15.15
N ALA A 22 -15.03 3.53 -16.38
CA ALA A 22 -15.78 3.97 -17.55
C ALA A 22 -17.00 3.06 -17.82
N VAL A 23 -16.81 1.72 -17.79
CA VAL A 23 -17.91 0.76 -17.98
C VAL A 23 -18.96 0.87 -16.87
N LEU A 24 -18.53 1.03 -15.61
CA LEU A 24 -19.42 1.24 -14.47
C LEU A 24 -20.24 2.53 -14.62
N GLY A 25 -19.62 3.62 -15.05
CA GLY A 25 -20.34 4.88 -15.26
C GLY A 25 -21.36 4.82 -16.39
N VAL A 26 -21.07 4.11 -17.48
CA VAL A 26 -22.07 3.85 -18.53
C VAL A 26 -23.25 3.03 -17.98
N LEU A 27 -22.99 1.96 -17.22
CA LEU A 27 -24.04 1.12 -16.63
C LEU A 27 -24.91 1.89 -15.62
N VAL A 28 -24.27 2.68 -14.74
CA VAL A 28 -24.98 3.54 -13.78
C VAL A 28 -25.78 4.61 -14.51
N GLY A 29 -25.21 5.21 -15.56
CA GLY A 29 -25.89 6.18 -16.41
C GLY A 29 -27.16 5.60 -17.04
N PHE A 30 -27.09 4.41 -17.64
CA PHE A 30 -28.28 3.69 -18.14
C PHE A 30 -29.31 3.41 -17.05
N GLY A 31 -28.86 2.98 -15.87
CA GLY A 31 -29.72 2.75 -14.71
C GLY A 31 -30.46 4.01 -14.27
N PHE A 32 -29.76 5.16 -14.24
CA PHE A 32 -30.34 6.45 -13.88
C PHE A 32 -31.36 6.92 -14.92
N VAL A 33 -31.04 6.81 -16.22
CA VAL A 33 -31.99 7.12 -17.30
C VAL A 33 -33.25 6.27 -17.17
N LEU A 34 -33.10 4.95 -16.96
CA LEU A 34 -34.23 4.05 -16.83
C LEU A 34 -35.09 4.36 -15.60
N TYR A 35 -34.47 4.49 -14.43
CA TYR A 35 -35.17 4.77 -13.17
C TYR A 35 -35.89 6.13 -13.21
N SER A 36 -35.21 7.17 -13.66
CA SER A 36 -35.77 8.51 -13.74
C SER A 36 -36.82 8.65 -14.86
N SER A 37 -36.71 7.90 -15.96
CA SER A 37 -37.75 7.83 -16.99
C SER A 37 -39.02 7.16 -16.46
N LEU A 38 -38.89 6.03 -15.75
CA LEU A 38 -40.01 5.37 -15.09
C LEU A 38 -40.65 6.26 -14.03
N GLY A 39 -39.85 6.95 -13.23
CA GLY A 39 -40.32 7.93 -12.24
C GLY A 39 -41.06 9.11 -12.85
N LEU A 40 -40.59 9.62 -13.99
CA LEU A 40 -41.27 10.68 -14.73
C LEU A 40 -42.62 10.21 -15.29
N ILE A 41 -42.67 9.01 -15.88
CA ILE A 41 -43.90 8.41 -16.41
C ILE A 41 -44.92 8.21 -15.30
N ASP A 42 -44.52 7.63 -14.16
CA ASP A 42 -45.40 7.43 -13.01
C ASP A 42 -45.85 8.78 -12.39
N GLY A 43 -44.95 9.77 -12.35
CA GLY A 43 -45.23 11.10 -11.81
C GLY A 43 -46.25 11.89 -12.64
N VAL A 44 -46.17 11.78 -13.97
CA VAL A 44 -47.15 12.39 -14.90
C VAL A 44 -48.49 11.66 -14.81
N ARG A 45 -48.49 10.32 -14.74
CA ARG A 45 -49.72 9.52 -14.65
C ARG A 45 -50.48 9.69 -13.34
N ARG A 46 -49.79 9.92 -12.22
CA ARG A 46 -50.40 10.03 -10.88
C ARG A 46 -50.54 11.47 -10.37
N GLY A 47 -50.30 12.48 -11.22
CA GLY A 47 -50.46 13.90 -10.87
C GLY A 47 -49.52 14.38 -9.74
N ARG A 48 -48.30 13.84 -9.67
CA ARG A 48 -47.31 14.25 -8.65
C ARG A 48 -46.85 15.70 -8.83
N PRO A 49 -46.44 16.39 -7.75
CA PRO A 49 -46.03 17.79 -7.79
C PRO A 49 -44.90 18.03 -8.81
N ARG A 50 -44.86 19.23 -9.41
CA ARG A 50 -43.88 19.63 -10.43
C ARG A 50 -42.42 19.43 -10.00
N ALA A 51 -42.14 19.50 -8.69
CA ALA A 51 -40.82 19.24 -8.14
C ALA A 51 -40.29 17.82 -8.43
N ASP A 52 -41.15 16.80 -8.34
CA ASP A 52 -40.76 15.40 -8.59
C ASP A 52 -40.48 15.15 -10.08
N GLN A 53 -41.19 15.86 -10.95
CA GLN A 53 -41.01 15.80 -12.40
C GLN A 53 -39.70 16.46 -12.83
N VAL A 54 -39.36 17.62 -12.24
CA VAL A 54 -38.07 18.30 -12.47
C VAL A 54 -36.90 17.44 -11.98
N LEU A 55 -37.04 16.79 -10.82
CA LEU A 55 -36.01 15.87 -10.30
C LEU A 55 -35.80 14.67 -11.22
N SER A 56 -36.88 14.13 -11.80
CA SER A 56 -36.82 13.02 -12.74
C SER A 56 -36.16 13.44 -14.08
N LEU A 57 -36.46 14.64 -14.58
CA LEU A 57 -35.78 15.18 -15.77
C LEU A 57 -34.29 15.44 -15.53
N ALA A 58 -33.92 15.98 -14.37
CA ALA A 58 -32.52 16.17 -13.98
C ALA A 58 -31.79 14.82 -13.89
N GLY A 59 -32.45 13.78 -13.39
CA GLY A 59 -31.90 12.43 -13.36
C GLY A 59 -31.67 11.83 -14.75
N ILE A 60 -32.60 12.04 -15.69
CA ILE A 60 -32.42 11.62 -17.08
C ILE A 60 -31.21 12.35 -17.70
N ALA A 61 -31.10 13.66 -17.51
CA ALA A 61 -29.98 14.45 -18.03
C ALA A 61 -28.63 13.99 -17.47
N LEU A 62 -28.57 13.70 -16.16
CA LEU A 62 -27.38 13.18 -15.50
C LEU A 62 -27.00 11.78 -16.02
N GLY A 63 -27.99 10.91 -16.21
CA GLY A 63 -27.76 9.57 -16.76
C GLY A 63 -27.28 9.59 -18.21
N VAL A 64 -27.80 10.51 -19.04
CA VAL A 64 -27.34 10.70 -20.43
C VAL A 64 -25.90 11.24 -20.47
N LEU A 65 -25.57 12.19 -19.59
CA LEU A 65 -24.21 12.75 -19.50
C LEU A 65 -23.18 11.67 -19.11
N LEU A 66 -23.54 10.77 -18.18
CA LEU A 66 -22.70 9.64 -17.78
C LEU A 66 -22.51 8.58 -18.90
N VAL A 67 -23.42 8.48 -19.86
CA VAL A 67 -23.33 7.52 -20.97
C VAL A 67 -22.56 8.08 -22.17
N LEU A 68 -22.71 9.38 -22.47
CA LEU A 68 -22.16 9.98 -23.68
C LEU A 68 -20.71 10.46 -23.54
N ASP A 69 -20.27 10.85 -22.34
CA ASP A 69 -18.92 11.37 -22.11
C ASP A 69 -17.98 10.30 -21.51
N ILE A 70 -17.67 9.27 -22.31
CA ILE A 70 -16.85 8.11 -21.92
C ILE A 70 -15.45 8.53 -21.42
N GLY A 71 -14.92 9.66 -21.92
CA GLY A 71 -13.61 10.20 -21.54
C GLY A 71 -13.57 10.77 -20.12
N SER A 72 -14.63 11.45 -19.67
CA SER A 72 -14.72 12.05 -18.33
C SER A 72 -15.63 11.27 -17.35
N THR A 73 -16.16 10.12 -17.77
CA THR A 73 -17.13 9.31 -17.01
C THR A 73 -16.67 8.98 -15.59
N HIS A 74 -15.38 8.71 -15.37
CA HIS A 74 -14.84 8.40 -14.04
C HIS A 74 -14.83 9.63 -13.11
N THR A 75 -14.56 10.83 -13.64
CA THR A 75 -14.66 12.10 -12.92
C THR A 75 -16.12 12.42 -12.56
N ASN A 76 -17.03 12.29 -13.53
CA ASN A 76 -18.45 12.57 -13.34
C ASN A 76 -19.11 11.59 -12.36
N LEU A 77 -18.76 10.30 -12.44
CA LEU A 77 -19.24 9.30 -11.48
C LEU A 77 -18.74 9.61 -10.06
N GLY A 78 -17.47 9.98 -9.90
CA GLY A 78 -16.90 10.38 -8.61
C GLY A 78 -17.65 11.56 -7.98
N VAL A 79 -17.92 12.61 -8.75
CA VAL A 79 -18.69 13.77 -8.27
C VAL A 79 -20.12 13.38 -7.87
N VAL A 80 -20.81 12.55 -8.64
CA VAL A 80 -22.17 12.06 -8.32
C VAL A 80 -22.18 11.27 -7.01
N VAL A 81 -21.21 10.37 -6.83
CA VAL A 81 -21.05 9.59 -5.60
C VAL A 81 -20.75 10.52 -4.42
N GLY A 82 -19.86 11.50 -4.59
CA GLY A 82 -19.52 12.48 -3.57
C GLY A 82 -20.71 13.31 -3.11
N ILE A 83 -21.53 13.81 -4.04
CA ILE A 83 -22.78 14.53 -3.73
C ILE A 83 -23.75 13.63 -2.96
N GLY A 84 -23.87 12.35 -3.37
CA GLY A 84 -24.70 11.36 -2.69
C GLY A 84 -24.28 11.11 -1.24
N LEU A 85 -22.97 11.01 -0.99
CA LEU A 85 -22.40 10.81 0.36
C LEU A 85 -22.61 12.04 1.26
N ILE A 86 -22.45 13.25 0.72
CA ILE A 86 -22.77 14.50 1.44
C ILE A 86 -24.26 14.54 1.80
N GLY A 87 -25.12 14.22 0.84
CA GLY A 87 -26.58 14.17 1.05
C GLY A 87 -26.97 13.14 2.11
N TYR A 88 -26.35 11.95 2.10
CA TYR A 88 -26.56 10.92 3.11
C TYR A 88 -26.12 11.37 4.50
N GLY A 89 -24.94 12.00 4.62
CA GLY A 89 -24.45 12.60 5.86
C GLY A 89 -25.39 13.67 6.41
N LEU A 90 -25.86 14.59 5.56
CA LEU A 90 -26.84 15.61 5.94
C LEU A 90 -28.19 15.01 6.35
N HIS A 91 -28.68 14.01 5.62
CA HIS A 91 -29.95 13.35 5.95
C HIS A 91 -29.91 12.73 7.35
N HIS A 92 -28.78 12.10 7.71
CA HIS A 92 -28.58 11.51 9.03
C HIS A 92 -28.48 12.56 10.15
N LEU A 93 -27.94 13.76 9.84
CA LEU A 93 -27.93 14.92 10.71
C LEU A 93 -29.33 15.51 10.94
N VAL A 94 -30.20 15.51 9.92
CA VAL A 94 -31.57 16.04 10.01
C VAL A 94 -32.52 15.09 10.73
N ARG A 95 -32.40 13.77 10.53
CA ARG A 95 -33.19 12.75 11.27
C ARG A 95 -32.85 12.64 12.76
N ARG A 96 -31.81 13.34 13.21
CA ARG A 96 -31.35 13.44 14.60
C ARG A 96 -32.41 13.91 15.59
N ARG A 97 -33.51 14.55 15.14
CA ARG A 97 -34.63 14.95 16.01
C ARG A 97 -35.36 13.79 16.67
N ALA A 98 -35.13 12.52 16.28
CA ALA A 98 -35.86 11.37 16.83
C ALA A 98 -35.10 10.51 17.86
N THR A 99 -33.76 10.42 17.85
CA THR A 99 -32.99 9.64 18.86
C THR A 99 -31.56 10.18 19.07
N PRO A 100 -31.13 10.49 20.31
CA PRO A 100 -29.81 11.07 20.58
C PRO A 100 -28.77 9.98 20.88
N ARG A 101 -27.97 9.57 19.89
CA ARG A 101 -26.72 8.82 20.12
C ARG A 101 -25.53 9.58 19.52
N ARG A 102 -24.43 9.71 20.28
CA ARG A 102 -23.17 10.37 19.83
C ARG A 102 -22.56 9.70 18.58
N GLU A 103 -22.80 8.41 18.39
CA GLU A 103 -22.29 7.61 17.26
C GLU A 103 -22.81 8.11 15.90
N SER A 104 -24.01 8.71 15.83
CA SER A 104 -24.58 9.19 14.57
C SER A 104 -23.93 10.48 14.05
N VAL A 105 -23.33 11.29 14.93
CA VAL A 105 -22.65 12.53 14.55
C VAL A 105 -21.30 12.23 13.92
N ALA A 106 -20.56 11.27 14.47
CA ALA A 106 -19.29 10.82 13.91
C ALA A 106 -19.49 10.19 12.52
N LEU A 107 -20.53 9.35 12.37
CA LEU A 107 -20.92 8.78 11.08
C LEU A 107 -21.33 9.83 10.06
N ALA A 108 -22.17 10.79 10.45
CA ALA A 108 -22.58 11.87 9.55
C ALA A 108 -21.39 12.75 9.11
N ALA A 109 -20.52 13.12 10.05
CA ALA A 109 -19.30 13.88 9.75
C ALA A 109 -18.35 13.10 8.84
N ALA A 110 -18.20 11.79 9.07
CA ALA A 110 -17.37 10.91 8.23
C ALA A 110 -17.91 10.82 6.80
N PHE A 111 -19.22 10.65 6.61
CA PHE A 111 -19.82 10.59 5.27
C PHE A 111 -19.77 11.93 4.54
N THR A 112 -19.96 13.05 5.24
CA THR A 112 -19.82 14.38 4.65
C THR A 112 -18.36 14.68 4.28
N ALA A 113 -17.40 14.33 5.13
CA ALA A 113 -15.97 14.49 4.84
C ALA A 113 -15.53 13.59 3.68
N LEU A 114 -15.97 12.33 3.66
CA LEU A 114 -15.70 11.41 2.56
C LEU A 114 -16.31 11.92 1.26
N GLY A 115 -17.54 12.44 1.28
CA GLY A 115 -18.17 13.01 0.09
C GLY A 115 -17.45 14.26 -0.44
N LEU A 116 -16.96 15.15 0.44
CA LEU A 116 -16.13 16.29 0.06
C LEU A 116 -14.79 15.85 -0.56
N LEU A 117 -14.15 14.82 0.03
CA LEU A 117 -12.92 14.23 -0.49
C LEU A 117 -13.15 13.64 -1.89
N THR A 118 -14.24 12.90 -2.10
CA THR A 118 -14.59 12.33 -3.41
C THR A 118 -14.85 13.41 -4.46
N ILE A 119 -15.39 14.58 -4.08
CA ILE A 119 -15.56 15.70 -5.02
C ILE A 119 -14.22 16.37 -5.35
N ALA A 120 -13.31 16.51 -4.37
CA ALA A 120 -12.01 17.12 -4.58
C ALA A 120 -11.07 16.25 -5.43
N PHE A 121 -11.14 14.91 -5.27
CA PHE A 121 -10.27 13.95 -5.94
C PHE A 121 -11.07 12.78 -6.54
N PRO A 122 -11.96 13.03 -7.52
CA PRO A 122 -12.93 12.04 -7.98
C PRO A 122 -12.29 10.82 -8.63
N SER A 123 -11.28 11.01 -9.49
CA SER A 123 -10.57 9.89 -10.14
C SER A 123 -9.84 9.00 -9.14
N GLN A 124 -9.03 9.61 -8.27
CA GLN A 124 -8.21 8.90 -7.28
C GLN A 124 -9.05 8.11 -6.28
N VAL A 125 -10.13 8.71 -5.77
CA VAL A 125 -11.03 8.04 -4.81
C VAL A 125 -11.79 6.90 -5.48
N LEU A 126 -12.26 7.09 -6.71
CA LEU A 126 -13.02 6.07 -7.42
C LEU A 126 -12.13 4.88 -7.83
N ASP A 127 -10.94 5.14 -8.37
CA ASP A 127 -9.96 4.10 -8.73
C ASP A 127 -9.54 3.28 -7.50
N THR A 128 -9.28 3.96 -6.38
CA THR A 128 -8.93 3.31 -5.11
C THR A 128 -10.09 2.44 -4.60
N ALA A 129 -11.32 2.97 -4.63
CA ALA A 129 -12.49 2.27 -4.15
C ALA A 129 -12.84 1.04 -5.00
N THR A 130 -12.82 1.16 -6.33
CA THR A 130 -13.14 0.04 -7.22
C THR A 130 -12.06 -1.03 -7.20
N THR A 131 -10.79 -0.65 -7.12
CA THR A 131 -9.68 -1.59 -6.91
C THR A 131 -9.84 -2.32 -5.57
N ALA A 132 -10.16 -1.61 -4.48
CA ALA A 132 -10.38 -2.24 -3.18
C ALA A 132 -11.56 -3.24 -3.20
N VAL A 133 -12.68 -2.87 -3.81
CA VAL A 133 -13.84 -3.77 -3.96
C VAL A 133 -13.48 -4.98 -4.82
N ALA A 134 -12.72 -4.78 -5.90
CA ALA A 134 -12.28 -5.87 -6.78
C ALA A 134 -11.34 -6.85 -6.06
N VAL A 135 -10.39 -6.36 -5.27
CA VAL A 135 -9.52 -7.18 -4.42
C VAL A 135 -10.36 -8.02 -3.46
N VAL A 136 -11.32 -7.41 -2.77
CA VAL A 136 -12.25 -8.14 -1.88
C VAL A 136 -13.01 -9.21 -2.67
N TRP A 137 -13.47 -8.90 -3.88
CA TRP A 137 -14.22 -9.83 -4.72
C TRP A 137 -13.37 -11.01 -5.23
N VAL A 138 -12.11 -10.77 -5.58
CA VAL A 138 -11.12 -11.81 -5.93
C VAL A 138 -10.90 -12.73 -4.74
N VAL A 139 -10.72 -12.17 -3.54
CA VAL A 139 -10.53 -12.96 -2.31
C VAL A 139 -11.76 -13.82 -2.02
N VAL A 140 -12.97 -13.24 -2.08
CA VAL A 140 -14.23 -13.98 -1.91
C VAL A 140 -14.38 -15.07 -2.97
N GLY A 141 -14.04 -14.78 -4.23
CA GLY A 141 -14.07 -15.73 -5.33
C GLY A 141 -13.09 -16.89 -5.13
N LEU A 142 -11.86 -16.61 -4.66
CA LEU A 142 -10.87 -17.64 -4.33
C LEU A 142 -11.33 -18.53 -3.17
N ILE A 143 -11.90 -17.93 -2.11
CA ILE A 143 -12.50 -18.67 -0.99
C ILE A 143 -13.63 -19.57 -1.50
N ALA A 144 -14.49 -19.05 -2.38
CA ALA A 144 -15.56 -19.82 -3.00
C ALA A 144 -15.04 -20.97 -3.88
N ILE A 145 -13.90 -20.79 -4.59
CA ILE A 145 -13.26 -21.87 -5.34
C ILE A 145 -12.71 -22.93 -4.38
N VAL A 146 -11.92 -22.53 -3.39
CA VAL A 146 -11.30 -23.45 -2.42
C VAL A 146 -12.36 -24.25 -1.67
N THR A 147 -13.42 -23.60 -1.19
CA THR A 147 -14.56 -24.27 -0.51
C THR A 147 -15.25 -25.28 -1.42
N THR A 148 -15.51 -24.93 -2.69
CA THR A 148 -16.14 -25.87 -3.65
C THR A 148 -15.24 -27.03 -4.06
N LEU A 149 -13.91 -26.86 -4.01
CA LEU A 149 -12.95 -27.95 -4.25
C LEU A 149 -12.80 -28.86 -3.02
N ASP A 150 -12.77 -28.29 -1.82
CA ASP A 150 -12.72 -29.03 -0.54
C ASP A 150 -13.98 -29.89 -0.34
N ALA A 151 -15.14 -29.41 -0.81
CA ALA A 151 -16.42 -30.12 -0.83
C ALA A 151 -16.45 -31.41 -1.70
N ARG A 152 -15.44 -31.64 -2.55
CA ARG A 152 -15.31 -32.87 -3.37
C ARG A 152 -14.55 -33.99 -2.67
N ARG A 153 -14.14 -33.81 -1.41
CA ARG A 153 -13.57 -34.90 -0.59
C ARG A 153 -14.67 -35.96 -0.31
N PRO A 154 -14.37 -37.26 -0.43
CA PRO A 154 -15.36 -38.30 -0.15
C PRO A 154 -15.77 -38.27 1.34
N GLY A 155 -17.03 -37.88 1.62
CA GLY A 155 -17.60 -37.83 2.97
C GLY A 155 -18.49 -36.61 3.27
N THR A 156 -18.43 -35.54 2.49
CA THR A 156 -19.28 -34.35 2.67
C THR A 156 -20.57 -34.44 1.85
N VAL A 157 -21.71 -34.28 2.51
CA VAL A 157 -23.07 -34.30 1.91
C VAL A 157 -23.16 -33.21 0.83
N GLY A 158 -23.79 -33.54 -0.30
CA GLY A 158 -23.90 -32.63 -1.46
C GLY A 158 -24.56 -31.30 -1.10
N TYR A 159 -23.82 -30.20 -1.27
CA TYR A 159 -24.30 -28.84 -1.06
C TYR A 159 -25.19 -28.36 -2.21
N SER A 160 -26.29 -27.69 -1.91
CA SER A 160 -27.24 -27.20 -2.94
C SER A 160 -26.82 -25.85 -3.55
N GLY A 161 -25.90 -25.12 -2.91
CA GLY A 161 -25.40 -23.83 -3.41
C GLY A 161 -24.04 -23.41 -2.85
N THR A 162 -23.37 -22.45 -3.52
CA THR A 162 -22.06 -21.93 -3.12
C THR A 162 -22.09 -21.29 -1.72
N VAL A 163 -23.19 -20.62 -1.38
CA VAL A 163 -23.36 -19.98 -0.06
C VAL A 163 -23.45 -21.04 1.04
N GLU A 164 -24.22 -22.11 0.82
CA GLU A 164 -24.36 -23.22 1.77
C GLU A 164 -23.05 -24.03 1.93
N ALA A 165 -22.29 -24.19 0.84
CA ALA A 165 -20.95 -24.78 0.89
C ALA A 165 -19.98 -23.93 1.71
N ILE A 166 -20.00 -22.60 1.50
CA ILE A 166 -19.21 -21.65 2.29
C ILE A 166 -19.65 -21.65 3.76
N GLU A 167 -20.95 -21.62 4.04
CA GLU A 167 -21.51 -21.60 5.39
C GLU A 167 -21.23 -22.90 6.14
N THR A 168 -21.30 -24.06 5.49
CA THR A 168 -20.98 -25.36 6.10
C THR A 168 -19.47 -25.54 6.30
N TRP A 169 -18.66 -25.03 5.39
CA TRP A 169 -17.20 -24.99 5.54
C TRP A 169 -16.77 -24.01 6.63
N LEU A 170 -17.50 -22.91 6.82
CA LEU A 170 -17.31 -21.97 7.94
C LEU A 170 -17.77 -22.57 9.28
N SER A 171 -18.91 -23.27 9.30
CA SER A 171 -19.50 -23.85 10.52
C SER A 171 -18.88 -25.19 10.93
N GLY A 172 -18.30 -25.93 9.99
CA GLY A 172 -17.61 -27.21 10.23
C GLY A 172 -16.20 -27.08 10.83
N ARG A 173 -15.87 -25.95 11.46
CA ARG A 173 -14.50 -25.62 11.88
C ARG A 173 -14.37 -25.27 13.34
N GLY A 174 -13.77 -26.19 14.06
CA GLY A 174 -13.04 -25.86 15.26
C GLY A 174 -11.65 -26.46 15.18
N THR A 175 -10.62 -25.61 15.16
CA THR A 175 -9.63 -25.80 16.22
C THR A 175 -10.42 -25.97 17.52
N THR A 176 -10.15 -27.04 18.28
CA THR A 176 -10.76 -27.24 19.60
C THR A 176 -10.62 -25.94 20.40
N VAL A 177 -11.54 -25.66 21.33
CA VAL A 177 -11.46 -24.46 22.19
C VAL A 177 -10.05 -24.32 22.80
N ASP A 178 -9.45 -25.45 23.16
CA ASP A 178 -8.07 -25.55 23.65
C ASP A 178 -7.04 -25.12 22.60
N GLY A 179 -7.14 -25.58 21.35
CA GLY A 179 -6.28 -25.14 20.26
C GLY A 179 -6.38 -23.65 19.93
N ARG A 180 -7.56 -23.04 20.11
CA ARG A 180 -7.74 -21.58 19.95
C ARG A 180 -7.07 -20.80 21.07
N ASN A 181 -7.20 -21.25 22.30
CA ASN A 181 -6.58 -20.62 23.46
C ASN A 181 -5.05 -20.73 23.40
N GLU A 182 -4.54 -21.89 22.99
CA GLU A 182 -3.10 -22.08 22.81
C GLU A 182 -2.54 -21.18 21.70
N LEU A 183 -3.22 -21.09 20.56
CA LEU A 183 -2.84 -20.18 19.48
C LEU A 183 -2.90 -18.72 19.95
N ALA A 184 -3.96 -18.32 20.67
CA ALA A 184 -4.10 -16.98 21.23
C ALA A 184 -2.95 -16.64 22.18
N ASP A 185 -2.56 -17.56 23.07
CA ASP A 185 -1.48 -17.35 24.02
C ASP A 185 -0.12 -17.25 23.32
N ARG A 186 0.09 -18.06 22.27
CA ARG A 186 1.27 -17.99 21.39
C ARG A 186 1.38 -16.65 20.67
N LEU A 187 0.32 -16.21 20.00
CA LEU A 187 0.35 -15.00 19.17
C LEU A 187 0.34 -13.70 20.01
N THR A 188 -0.36 -13.70 21.15
CA THR A 188 -0.50 -12.49 21.99
C THR A 188 0.53 -12.39 23.11
N TYR A 189 1.51 -13.32 23.13
CA TYR A 189 2.57 -13.39 24.14
C TYR A 189 2.00 -13.43 25.57
N THR A 190 0.94 -14.21 25.78
CA THR A 190 0.31 -14.43 27.10
C THR A 190 0.57 -15.87 27.58
N GLY A 191 0.23 -16.17 28.84
CA GLY A 191 0.48 -17.46 29.47
C GLY A 191 1.81 -17.54 30.26
N VAL A 192 2.11 -18.74 30.77
CA VAL A 192 3.23 -19.01 31.70
C VAL A 192 4.60 -18.73 31.07
N ASP A 193 4.73 -18.96 29.75
CA ASP A 193 6.00 -18.79 29.02
C ASP A 193 6.15 -17.42 28.34
N ALA A 194 5.28 -16.46 28.63
CA ALA A 194 5.23 -15.17 27.95
C ALA A 194 6.59 -14.45 27.94
N GLN A 195 7.30 -14.43 29.07
CA GLN A 195 8.58 -13.76 29.20
C GLN A 195 9.67 -14.42 28.34
N SER A 196 9.72 -15.76 28.30
CA SER A 196 10.66 -16.50 27.46
C SER A 196 10.43 -16.22 25.97
N ARG A 197 9.15 -16.15 25.54
CA ARG A 197 8.79 -15.79 24.16
C ARG A 197 9.21 -14.38 23.79
N ILE A 198 9.05 -13.41 24.69
CA ILE A 198 9.49 -12.02 24.48
C ILE A 198 11.02 -11.95 24.33
N VAL A 199 11.76 -12.61 25.22
CA VAL A 199 13.23 -12.66 25.13
C VAL A 199 13.67 -13.30 23.82
N ARG A 200 13.07 -14.44 23.45
CA ARG A 200 13.35 -15.12 22.17
C ARG A 200 13.05 -14.21 20.97
N PHE A 201 11.93 -13.50 21.00
CA PHE A 201 11.57 -12.53 19.96
C PHE A 201 12.66 -11.44 19.83
N LEU A 202 13.05 -10.81 20.93
CA LEU A 202 14.06 -9.74 20.91
C LEU A 202 15.42 -10.25 20.42
N VAL A 203 15.87 -11.42 20.90
CA VAL A 203 17.15 -12.02 20.49
C VAL A 203 17.15 -12.36 19.00
N LEU A 204 16.11 -13.05 18.51
CA LEU A 204 15.99 -13.37 17.08
C LEU A 204 15.88 -12.11 16.23
N MET A 205 15.15 -11.09 16.71
CA MET A 205 15.05 -9.81 16.03
C MET A 205 16.42 -9.12 15.93
N SER A 206 17.22 -9.11 17.01
CA SER A 206 18.58 -8.57 16.97
C SER A 206 19.46 -9.27 15.95
N PHE A 207 19.51 -10.62 15.97
CA PHE A 207 20.31 -11.36 15.01
C PHE A 207 19.83 -11.19 13.57
N ALA A 208 18.51 -11.23 13.34
CA ALA A 208 17.93 -10.99 12.02
C ALA A 208 18.31 -9.60 11.50
N THR A 209 18.22 -8.55 12.33
CA THR A 209 18.60 -7.21 11.91
C THR A 209 20.10 -7.10 11.64
N VAL A 210 20.97 -7.66 12.48
CA VAL A 210 22.43 -7.63 12.23
C VAL A 210 22.76 -8.28 10.89
N ILE A 211 22.18 -9.44 10.59
CA ILE A 211 22.39 -10.15 9.31
C ILE A 211 21.79 -9.34 8.16
N ALA A 212 20.59 -8.76 8.32
CA ALA A 212 19.96 -7.94 7.29
C ALA A 212 20.79 -6.69 6.98
N SER A 213 21.22 -5.94 8.00
CA SER A 213 22.08 -4.77 7.87
C SER A 213 23.42 -5.12 7.23
N GLY A 214 24.06 -6.21 7.65
CA GLY A 214 25.30 -6.68 7.02
C GLY A 214 25.09 -7.08 5.56
N GLY A 215 23.97 -7.74 5.23
CA GLY A 215 23.58 -8.07 3.87
C GLY A 215 23.29 -6.83 3.01
N ILE A 216 22.67 -5.79 3.57
CA ILE A 216 22.42 -4.53 2.89
C ILE A 216 23.74 -3.79 2.63
N ILE A 217 24.60 -3.64 3.65
CA ILE A 217 25.90 -2.98 3.53
C ILE A 217 26.80 -3.70 2.50
N ALA A 218 26.75 -5.03 2.46
CA ALA A 218 27.46 -5.85 1.49
C ALA A 218 26.74 -6.00 0.14
N ASP A 219 25.59 -5.34 -0.06
CA ASP A 219 24.73 -5.41 -1.25
C ASP A 219 24.41 -6.86 -1.69
N SER A 220 24.13 -7.74 -0.72
CA SER A 220 23.94 -9.18 -0.93
C SER A 220 22.51 -9.63 -0.68
N THR A 221 21.74 -9.78 -1.76
CA THR A 221 20.36 -10.29 -1.73
C THR A 221 20.24 -11.62 -0.98
N ALA A 222 21.19 -12.54 -1.16
CA ALA A 222 21.15 -13.86 -0.51
C ALA A 222 21.23 -13.78 1.02
N VAL A 223 22.10 -12.92 1.55
CA VAL A 223 22.24 -12.71 3.01
C VAL A 223 20.99 -12.02 3.55
N VAL A 224 20.46 -11.04 2.82
CA VAL A 224 19.21 -10.36 3.19
C VAL A 224 18.03 -11.33 3.24
N ILE A 225 17.91 -12.25 2.28
CA ILE A 225 16.88 -13.33 2.31
C ILE A 225 17.11 -14.25 3.51
N GLY A 226 18.36 -14.61 3.82
CA GLY A 226 18.69 -15.40 5.01
C GLY A 226 18.23 -14.76 6.31
N ALA A 227 18.36 -13.43 6.43
CA ALA A 227 17.85 -12.68 7.57
C ALA A 227 16.32 -12.73 7.68
N MET A 228 15.59 -12.69 6.54
CA MET A 228 14.13 -12.78 6.53
C MET A 228 13.63 -14.13 7.05
N LEU A 229 14.35 -15.23 6.80
CA LEU A 229 13.95 -16.58 7.20
C LEU A 229 13.82 -16.75 8.72
N ILE A 230 14.68 -16.09 9.48
CA ILE A 230 14.76 -16.22 10.95
C ILE A 230 14.02 -15.11 11.69
N ALA A 231 13.49 -14.12 10.97
CA ALA A 231 12.86 -12.95 11.54
C ALA A 231 11.53 -13.28 12.26
N PRO A 232 11.34 -12.86 13.52
CA PRO A 232 10.18 -13.28 14.30
C PRO A 232 8.98 -12.32 14.20
N LEU A 233 9.03 -11.30 13.33
CA LEU A 233 8.08 -10.17 13.33
C LEU A 233 6.66 -10.54 12.87
N MET A 234 6.50 -11.65 12.15
CA MET A 234 5.19 -12.11 11.69
C MET A 234 4.28 -12.51 12.86
N THR A 235 4.82 -13.17 13.88
CA THR A 235 4.07 -13.65 15.04
C THR A 235 3.34 -12.53 15.80
N PRO A 236 4.01 -11.44 16.26
CA PRO A 236 3.32 -10.37 16.96
C PRO A 236 2.36 -9.57 16.05
N LEU A 237 2.62 -9.47 14.73
CA LEU A 237 1.67 -8.90 13.77
C LEU A 237 0.36 -9.72 13.71
N MET A 238 0.47 -11.04 13.66
CA MET A 238 -0.68 -11.95 13.71
C MET A 238 -1.39 -11.90 15.08
N GLY A 239 -0.65 -11.69 16.16
CA GLY A 239 -1.21 -11.42 17.50
C GLY A 239 -2.09 -10.17 17.55
N MET A 240 -1.65 -9.08 16.89
CA MET A 240 -2.49 -7.89 16.71
C MET A 240 -3.72 -8.18 15.85
N ALA A 241 -3.55 -8.87 14.72
CA ALA A 241 -4.64 -9.25 13.83
C ALA A 241 -5.73 -10.07 14.54
N MET A 242 -5.33 -11.07 15.33
CA MET A 242 -6.25 -11.87 16.14
C MET A 242 -6.90 -11.04 17.26
N SER A 243 -6.14 -10.19 17.95
CA SER A 243 -6.65 -9.34 19.02
C SER A 243 -7.68 -8.32 18.52
N LEU A 244 -7.53 -7.84 17.28
CA LEU A 244 -8.51 -7.00 16.60
C LEU A 244 -9.81 -7.76 16.33
N GLY A 245 -9.71 -8.96 15.75
CA GLY A 245 -10.88 -9.80 15.49
C GLY A 245 -11.63 -10.20 16.76
N MET A 246 -10.91 -10.51 17.84
CA MET A 246 -11.49 -10.89 19.13
C MET A 246 -11.93 -9.70 20.00
N GLY A 247 -11.55 -8.47 19.65
CA GLY A 247 -11.86 -7.27 20.45
C GLY A 247 -11.13 -7.23 21.79
N TRP A 248 -9.88 -7.67 21.85
CA TRP A 248 -9.04 -7.73 23.06
C TRP A 248 -8.05 -6.56 23.14
N PRO A 249 -8.45 -5.36 23.62
CA PRO A 249 -7.61 -4.16 23.58
C PRO A 249 -6.29 -4.30 24.35
N ASN A 250 -6.30 -5.01 25.49
CA ASN A 250 -5.08 -5.21 26.28
C ASN A 250 -4.06 -6.12 25.57
N ARG A 251 -4.54 -7.16 24.87
CA ARG A 251 -3.68 -8.07 24.08
C ARG A 251 -3.19 -7.40 22.80
N LEU A 252 -4.02 -6.55 22.19
CA LEU A 252 -3.65 -5.69 21.07
C LEU A 252 -2.52 -4.73 21.48
N ALA A 253 -2.70 -3.98 22.57
CA ALA A 253 -1.71 -3.04 23.07
C ALA A 253 -0.39 -3.74 23.40
N ARG A 254 -0.42 -4.90 24.05
CA ARG A 254 0.80 -5.70 24.33
C ARG A 254 1.52 -6.11 23.05
N SER A 255 0.79 -6.67 22.08
CA SER A 255 1.39 -7.10 20.81
C SER A 255 1.94 -5.91 20.03
N ALA A 256 1.25 -4.77 20.05
CA ALA A 256 1.71 -3.51 19.47
C ALA A 256 2.97 -2.98 20.15
N THR A 257 3.08 -3.05 21.48
CA THR A 257 4.31 -2.66 22.20
C THR A 257 5.50 -3.54 21.83
N LEU A 258 5.29 -4.84 21.59
CA LEU A 258 6.35 -5.75 21.14
C LEU A 258 6.78 -5.45 19.70
N VAL A 259 5.84 -5.17 18.80
CA VAL A 259 6.18 -4.73 17.44
C VAL A 259 6.92 -3.40 17.46
N ALA A 260 6.47 -2.42 18.24
CA ALA A 260 7.15 -1.14 18.40
C ALA A 260 8.56 -1.31 18.96
N ALA A 261 8.75 -2.15 19.99
CA ALA A 261 10.07 -2.46 20.52
C ALA A 261 10.97 -3.13 19.46
N GLY A 262 10.43 -4.06 18.67
CA GLY A 262 11.16 -4.69 17.56
C GLY A 262 11.56 -3.72 16.45
N ILE A 263 10.67 -2.79 16.10
CA ILE A 263 10.93 -1.71 15.13
C ILE A 263 12.07 -0.82 15.61
N LEU A 264 11.95 -0.31 16.84
CA LEU A 264 12.97 0.58 17.42
C LEU A 264 14.32 -0.13 17.54
N LEU A 265 14.31 -1.39 17.96
CA LEU A 265 15.52 -2.23 18.04
C LEU A 265 16.17 -2.40 16.67
N ALA A 266 15.38 -2.69 15.64
CA ALA A 266 15.89 -2.89 14.29
C ALA A 266 16.49 -1.61 13.70
N ILE A 267 15.79 -0.48 13.86
CA ILE A 267 16.28 0.83 13.41
C ILE A 267 17.56 1.19 14.17
N ALA A 268 17.60 0.98 15.49
CA ALA A 268 18.79 1.26 16.30
C ALA A 268 20.00 0.42 15.87
N ILE A 269 19.83 -0.88 15.63
CA ILE A 269 20.90 -1.75 15.11
C ILE A 269 21.33 -1.30 13.71
N GLY A 270 20.38 -0.95 12.84
CA GLY A 270 20.68 -0.42 11.51
C GLY A 270 21.51 0.87 11.56
N ILE A 271 21.17 1.81 12.45
CA ILE A 271 21.94 3.04 12.68
C ILE A 271 23.34 2.70 13.17
N VAL A 272 23.46 1.87 14.20
CA VAL A 272 24.77 1.51 14.78
C VAL A 272 25.66 0.86 13.72
N LEU A 273 25.11 -0.07 12.94
CA LEU A 273 25.88 -0.76 11.90
C LEU A 273 26.21 0.15 10.72
N GLY A 274 25.30 1.03 10.30
CA GLY A 274 25.55 2.01 9.26
C GLY A 274 26.65 3.01 9.65
N VAL A 275 26.64 3.55 10.87
CA VAL A 275 27.73 4.41 11.39
C VAL A 275 29.05 3.65 11.51
N SER A 276 29.01 2.38 11.92
CA SER A 276 30.22 1.56 12.10
C SER A 276 30.76 0.95 10.80
N ALA A 277 30.04 1.14 9.67
CA ALA A 277 30.41 0.53 8.41
C ALA A 277 31.78 1.08 7.93
N PRO A 278 32.71 0.20 7.51
CA PRO A 278 34.04 0.62 7.06
C PRO A 278 34.01 1.33 5.70
N VAL A 279 32.86 1.32 5.02
CA VAL A 279 32.64 1.90 3.69
C VAL A 279 31.45 2.85 3.78
N VAL A 280 31.55 4.02 3.13
CA VAL A 280 30.40 4.92 2.96
C VAL A 280 29.35 4.19 2.14
N VAL A 281 28.20 3.92 2.76
CA VAL A 281 27.06 3.33 2.06
C VAL A 281 26.39 4.44 1.26
N ASP A 282 26.54 4.38 -0.06
CA ASP A 282 25.77 5.22 -0.97
C ASP A 282 24.35 4.65 -1.08
N THR A 283 23.39 5.38 -0.51
CA THR A 283 21.97 4.99 -0.49
C THR A 283 21.32 5.06 -1.87
N ALA A 284 21.87 5.85 -2.80
CA ALA A 284 21.33 6.02 -4.14
C ALA A 284 21.76 4.89 -5.10
N VAL A 285 22.88 4.21 -4.81
CA VAL A 285 23.43 3.16 -5.68
C VAL A 285 23.21 1.75 -5.12
N ASN A 286 23.10 1.59 -3.80
CA ASN A 286 22.94 0.29 -3.18
C ASN A 286 21.61 -0.37 -3.57
N SER A 287 21.67 -1.50 -4.29
CA SER A 287 20.48 -2.18 -4.82
C SER A 287 19.53 -2.68 -3.73
N GLN A 288 20.05 -3.04 -2.56
CA GLN A 288 19.23 -3.45 -1.43
C GLN A 288 18.50 -2.28 -0.75
N ILE A 289 19.01 -1.06 -0.86
CA ILE A 289 18.36 0.14 -0.35
C ILE A 289 17.32 0.62 -1.37
N THR A 290 17.74 0.89 -2.60
CA THR A 290 16.88 1.49 -3.65
C THR A 290 15.63 0.66 -3.92
N SER A 291 15.75 -0.67 -3.95
CA SER A 291 14.60 -1.59 -4.10
C SER A 291 13.57 -1.56 -2.96
N ARG A 292 13.84 -0.83 -1.88
CA ARG A 292 12.99 -0.77 -0.67
C ARG A 292 12.55 0.64 -0.31
N VAL A 293 12.97 1.66 -1.05
CA VAL A 293 12.64 3.08 -0.81
C VAL A 293 11.41 3.52 -1.58
N GLU A 294 11.08 2.87 -2.69
CA GLU A 294 9.93 3.19 -3.55
C GLU A 294 8.83 2.13 -3.42
N PRO A 295 7.96 2.21 -2.39
CA PRO A 295 6.87 1.25 -2.23
C PRO A 295 5.87 1.31 -3.38
N ASN A 296 5.50 0.13 -3.92
CA ASN A 296 4.56 0.00 -5.03
C ASN A 296 3.32 -0.83 -4.63
N ILE A 297 2.27 -0.75 -5.44
CA ILE A 297 1.04 -1.56 -5.35
C ILE A 297 1.37 -3.06 -5.38
N LEU A 298 2.41 -3.48 -6.10
CA LEU A 298 2.85 -4.88 -6.12
C LEU A 298 3.28 -5.37 -4.74
N ASP A 299 3.99 -4.55 -3.97
CA ASP A 299 4.40 -4.89 -2.59
C ASP A 299 3.16 -5.09 -1.70
N LEU A 300 2.15 -4.23 -1.88
CA LEU A 300 0.89 -4.34 -1.16
C LEU A 300 0.15 -5.65 -1.49
N ILE A 301 0.10 -6.05 -2.77
CA ILE A 301 -0.50 -7.31 -3.21
C ILE A 301 0.22 -8.50 -2.55
N ILE A 302 1.55 -8.48 -2.54
CA ILE A 302 2.37 -9.52 -1.91
C ILE A 302 2.10 -9.57 -0.40
N ALA A 303 2.06 -8.42 0.28
CA ALA A 303 1.78 -8.34 1.71
C ALA A 303 0.37 -8.84 2.06
N VAL A 304 -0.64 -8.53 1.23
CA VAL A 304 -2.01 -9.06 1.37
C VAL A 304 -2.00 -10.58 1.25
N ALA A 305 -1.38 -11.13 0.22
CA ALA A 305 -1.31 -12.58 -0.01
C ALA A 305 -0.62 -13.30 1.16
N ALA A 306 0.49 -12.75 1.63
CA ALA A 306 1.28 -13.34 2.69
C ALA A 306 0.64 -13.17 4.08
N GLY A 307 -0.10 -12.08 4.33
CA GLY A 307 -0.96 -11.96 5.51
C GLY A 307 -2.04 -13.03 5.56
N GLY A 308 -2.68 -13.29 4.43
CA GLY A 308 -3.69 -14.36 4.30
C GLY A 308 -3.08 -15.74 4.48
N ALA A 309 -1.98 -16.04 3.78
CA ALA A 309 -1.29 -17.32 3.88
C ALA A 309 -0.75 -17.59 5.30
N GLY A 310 -0.24 -16.56 5.98
CA GLY A 310 0.30 -16.67 7.33
C GLY A 310 -0.78 -16.94 8.36
N ALA A 311 -1.88 -16.19 8.31
CA ALA A 311 -3.02 -16.45 9.17
C ALA A 311 -3.66 -17.82 8.88
N TYR A 312 -3.76 -18.22 7.61
CA TYR A 312 -4.27 -19.54 7.24
C TYR A 312 -3.39 -20.68 7.76
N GLY A 313 -2.06 -20.58 7.58
CA GLY A 313 -1.10 -21.55 8.09
C GLY A 313 -1.11 -21.66 9.63
N LEU A 314 -1.23 -20.53 10.32
CA LEU A 314 -1.37 -20.49 11.79
C LEU A 314 -2.71 -21.07 12.28
N SER A 315 -3.75 -20.99 11.44
CA SER A 315 -5.09 -21.49 11.79
C SER A 315 -5.23 -23.01 11.62
N ARG A 316 -4.28 -23.66 10.94
CA ARG A 316 -4.32 -25.10 10.66
C ARG A 316 -3.02 -25.79 11.06
N PRO A 317 -3.03 -26.64 12.10
CA PRO A 317 -1.86 -27.42 12.51
C PRO A 317 -1.24 -28.22 11.36
N ASP A 318 -2.09 -28.79 10.49
CA ASP A 318 -1.68 -29.65 9.36
C ASP A 318 -0.96 -28.91 8.22
N VAL A 319 -0.96 -27.57 8.25
CA VAL A 319 -0.37 -26.70 7.22
C VAL A 319 0.74 -25.81 7.81
N SER A 320 0.97 -25.90 9.13
CA SER A 320 1.92 -25.06 9.86
C SER A 320 3.37 -25.19 9.34
N ASP A 321 3.73 -26.29 8.70
CA ASP A 321 5.07 -26.51 8.12
C ASP A 321 5.34 -25.64 6.88
N ALA A 322 4.31 -25.03 6.27
CA ALA A 322 4.44 -24.11 5.14
C ALA A 322 4.75 -22.65 5.56
N LEU A 323 4.67 -22.34 6.87
CA LEU A 323 4.84 -20.98 7.40
C LEU A 323 6.20 -20.31 7.10
N PRO A 324 7.34 -21.02 7.04
CA PRO A 324 8.61 -20.39 6.69
C PRO A 324 8.56 -19.73 5.29
N GLY A 325 7.91 -20.37 4.31
CA GLY A 325 7.78 -19.85 2.95
C GLY A 325 6.97 -18.56 2.88
N VAL A 326 5.93 -18.43 3.71
CA VAL A 326 5.11 -17.22 3.79
C VAL A 326 5.86 -16.08 4.49
N ALA A 327 6.67 -16.40 5.50
CA ALA A 327 7.51 -15.42 6.19
C ALA A 327 8.62 -14.87 5.27
N ILE A 328 9.19 -15.69 4.36
CA ILE A 328 10.18 -15.27 3.36
C ILE A 328 9.59 -14.24 2.38
N ALA A 329 8.30 -14.37 2.03
CA ALA A 329 7.67 -13.51 1.03
C ALA A 329 7.54 -12.04 1.48
N ILE A 330 7.65 -11.76 2.80
CA ILE A 330 7.49 -10.41 3.32
C ILE A 330 8.81 -9.95 3.93
N SER A 331 9.51 -9.14 3.16
CA SER A 331 10.70 -8.40 3.59
C SER A 331 10.33 -7.36 4.66
N LEU A 332 10.04 -7.77 5.90
CA LEU A 332 9.67 -6.83 6.99
C LEU A 332 10.88 -6.28 7.76
N VAL A 333 11.89 -7.11 8.03
CA VAL A 333 13.10 -6.68 8.74
C VAL A 333 14.02 -5.84 7.86
N PRO A 334 14.24 -6.17 6.57
CA PRO A 334 15.16 -5.39 5.74
C PRO A 334 14.76 -3.92 5.57
N PRO A 335 13.48 -3.53 5.35
CA PRO A 335 13.11 -2.12 5.28
C PRO A 335 13.38 -1.38 6.59
N LEU A 336 13.21 -2.03 7.76
CA LEU A 336 13.58 -1.42 9.04
C LEU A 336 15.10 -1.23 9.19
N ALA A 337 15.88 -2.19 8.69
CA ALA A 337 17.33 -2.08 8.63
C ALA A 337 17.77 -0.97 7.66
N VAL A 338 17.15 -0.87 6.48
CA VAL A 338 17.34 0.22 5.52
C VAL A 338 17.00 1.56 6.16
N THR A 339 15.86 1.68 6.85
CA THR A 339 15.51 2.90 7.59
C THR A 339 16.63 3.32 8.55
N GLY A 340 17.17 2.38 9.34
CA GLY A 340 18.27 2.68 10.25
C GLY A 340 19.56 3.10 9.53
N ILE A 341 19.95 2.38 8.47
CA ILE A 341 21.15 2.68 7.68
C ILE A 341 21.00 4.04 6.99
N SER A 342 19.90 4.31 6.30
CA SER A 342 19.66 5.60 5.63
C SER A 342 19.65 6.76 6.62
N LEU A 343 19.09 6.59 7.83
CA LEU A 343 19.18 7.59 8.90
C LEU A 343 20.63 7.85 9.34
N SER A 344 21.47 6.83 9.43
CA SER A 344 22.89 7.02 9.76
C SER A 344 23.66 7.77 8.68
N GLN A 345 23.22 7.68 7.42
CA GLN A 345 23.81 8.39 6.28
C GLN A 345 23.24 9.79 6.07
N GLY A 346 22.27 10.24 6.90
CA GLY A 346 21.59 11.53 6.72
C GLY A 346 20.52 11.54 5.61
N ASP A 347 20.25 10.40 4.98
CA ASP A 347 19.25 10.25 3.92
C ASP A 347 17.86 10.00 4.52
N GLY A 348 17.22 11.09 4.92
CA GLY A 348 15.85 11.08 5.45
C GLY A 348 14.80 10.62 4.44
N ARG A 349 15.05 10.82 3.14
CA ARG A 349 14.12 10.42 2.08
C ARG A 349 14.07 8.90 1.97
N SER A 350 15.22 8.25 1.80
CA SER A 350 15.30 6.78 1.77
C SER A 350 14.81 6.16 3.07
N ALA A 351 15.14 6.76 4.21
CA ALA A 351 14.66 6.27 5.50
C ALA A 351 13.13 6.25 5.60
N SER A 352 12.48 7.34 5.16
CA SER A 352 11.03 7.48 5.18
C SER A 352 10.33 6.55 4.20
N GLY A 353 10.89 6.37 2.98
CA GLY A 353 10.38 5.43 1.98
C GLY A 353 10.41 3.98 2.46
N ALA A 354 11.53 3.53 3.03
CA ALA A 354 11.65 2.19 3.59
C ALA A 354 10.74 1.96 4.81
N LEU A 355 10.58 2.98 5.66
CA LEU A 355 9.66 2.91 6.80
C LEU A 355 8.20 2.85 6.34
N LEU A 356 7.87 3.55 5.26
CA LEU A 356 6.55 3.51 4.63
C LEU A 356 6.27 2.12 4.05
N LEU A 357 7.21 1.53 3.31
CA LEU A 357 7.11 0.15 2.82
C LEU A 357 6.88 -0.87 3.96
N PHE A 358 7.60 -0.72 5.07
CA PHE A 358 7.34 -1.55 6.25
C PHE A 358 5.90 -1.36 6.78
N SER A 359 5.47 -0.10 6.93
CA SER A 359 4.20 0.25 7.54
C SER A 359 3.01 -0.22 6.72
N THR A 360 3.08 -0.08 5.39
CA THR A 360 2.06 -0.54 4.45
C THR A 360 1.90 -2.06 4.51
N ASN A 361 3.02 -2.77 4.49
CA ASN A 361 3.05 -4.23 4.58
C ASN A 361 2.50 -4.71 5.92
N ALA A 362 2.93 -4.11 7.03
CA ALA A 362 2.48 -4.47 8.38
C ALA A 362 0.95 -4.31 8.55
N VAL A 363 0.38 -3.22 8.05
CA VAL A 363 -1.06 -2.97 8.13
C VAL A 363 -1.85 -3.90 7.20
N ALA A 364 -1.36 -4.15 5.99
CA ALA A 364 -1.99 -5.10 5.07
C ALA A 364 -2.06 -6.51 5.67
N ILE A 365 -0.96 -6.97 6.27
CA ILE A 365 -0.89 -8.26 6.97
C ILE A 365 -1.89 -8.32 8.12
N MET A 366 -1.97 -7.25 8.92
CA MET A 366 -2.88 -7.19 10.06
C MET A 366 -4.35 -7.28 9.65
N LEU A 367 -4.74 -6.54 8.61
CA LEU A 367 -6.11 -6.53 8.11
C LEU A 367 -6.49 -7.87 7.49
N ILE A 368 -5.65 -8.39 6.58
CA ILE A 368 -5.95 -9.64 5.88
C ILE A 368 -5.80 -10.85 6.80
N GLY A 369 -4.85 -10.82 7.73
CA GLY A 369 -4.70 -11.84 8.75
C GLY A 369 -5.93 -11.91 9.65
N GLY A 370 -6.45 -10.76 10.10
CA GLY A 370 -7.67 -10.69 10.91
C GLY A 370 -8.90 -11.21 10.15
N PHE A 371 -9.05 -10.81 8.89
CA PHE A 371 -10.08 -11.31 7.99
C PHE A 371 -9.99 -12.84 7.81
N THR A 372 -8.77 -13.35 7.62
CA THR A 372 -8.53 -14.79 7.47
C THR A 372 -8.83 -15.56 8.76
N PHE A 373 -8.52 -15.00 9.94
CA PHE A 373 -8.89 -15.62 11.22
C PHE A 373 -10.40 -15.72 11.42
N ILE A 374 -11.18 -14.75 10.90
CA ILE A 374 -12.65 -14.82 10.90
C ILE A 374 -13.12 -15.95 9.97
N ILE A 375 -12.58 -16.03 8.75
CA ILE A 375 -12.95 -17.05 7.76
C ILE A 375 -12.56 -18.48 8.19
N THR A 376 -11.44 -18.61 8.90
CA THR A 376 -10.98 -19.92 9.39
C THR A 376 -11.70 -20.35 10.66
N GLY A 377 -12.50 -19.47 11.27
CA GLY A 377 -13.23 -19.74 12.51
C GLY A 377 -12.36 -19.66 13.77
N VAL A 378 -11.11 -19.19 13.67
CA VAL A 378 -10.26 -18.87 14.82
C VAL A 378 -10.87 -17.71 15.62
N VAL A 379 -11.44 -16.73 14.92
CA VAL A 379 -12.27 -15.67 15.48
C VAL A 379 -13.74 -16.01 15.18
N PRO A 380 -14.53 -16.44 16.18
CA PRO A 380 -15.93 -16.80 15.94
C PRO A 380 -16.77 -15.58 15.54
N LEU A 381 -17.68 -15.75 14.58
CA LEU A 381 -18.56 -14.66 14.11
C LEU A 381 -19.40 -14.03 15.23
N HIS A 382 -19.86 -14.82 16.20
CA HIS A 382 -20.63 -14.30 17.33
C HIS A 382 -19.83 -13.33 18.22
N VAL A 383 -18.51 -13.52 18.35
CA VAL A 383 -17.64 -12.60 19.11
C VAL A 383 -17.54 -11.25 18.40
N VAL A 384 -17.52 -11.25 17.06
CA VAL A 384 -17.51 -10.04 16.24
C VAL A 384 -18.85 -9.30 16.32
N THR A 385 -19.98 -10.03 16.31
CA THR A 385 -21.32 -9.44 16.39
C THR A 385 -21.66 -8.92 17.78
N ASP A 386 -21.30 -9.65 18.84
CA ASP A 386 -21.65 -9.30 20.23
C ASP A 386 -20.66 -8.28 20.83
N GLY A 387 -19.39 -8.35 20.43
CA GLY A 387 -18.32 -7.41 20.79
C GLY A 387 -18.32 -6.11 20.00
N GLN A 388 -19.44 -5.79 19.32
CA GLN A 388 -19.55 -4.84 18.22
C GLN A 388 -18.83 -3.52 18.49
N ARG A 389 -18.99 -2.90 19.67
CA ARG A 389 -18.36 -1.60 19.97
C ARG A 389 -16.83 -1.63 20.07
N ARG A 390 -16.25 -2.68 20.66
CA ARG A 390 -14.79 -2.77 20.85
C ARG A 390 -14.10 -3.20 19.56
N VAL A 391 -14.70 -4.16 18.85
CA VAL A 391 -14.21 -4.62 17.55
C VAL A 391 -14.33 -3.53 16.49
N THR A 392 -15.46 -2.81 16.42
CA THR A 392 -15.63 -1.71 15.45
C THR A 392 -14.71 -0.52 15.72
N THR A 393 -14.48 -0.14 16.98
CA THR A 393 -13.54 0.95 17.30
C THR A 393 -12.10 0.57 16.98
N SER A 394 -11.67 -0.65 17.32
CA SER A 394 -10.33 -1.11 16.99
C SER A 394 -10.13 -1.31 15.49
N LEU A 395 -11.14 -1.81 14.78
CA LEU A 395 -11.11 -1.96 13.32
C LEU A 395 -11.13 -0.60 12.62
N ALA A 396 -11.95 0.36 13.08
CA ALA A 396 -11.95 1.72 12.56
C ALA A 396 -10.61 2.42 12.77
N ALA A 397 -9.94 2.22 13.91
CA ALA A 397 -8.60 2.77 14.14
C ALA A 397 -7.56 2.21 13.16
N VAL A 398 -7.63 0.91 12.85
CA VAL A 398 -6.74 0.26 11.89
C VAL A 398 -7.06 0.67 10.45
N ILE A 399 -8.35 0.80 10.09
CA ILE A 399 -8.78 1.31 8.79
C ILE A 399 -8.36 2.77 8.62
N ALA A 400 -8.47 3.59 9.66
CA ALA A 400 -8.00 4.97 9.64
C ALA A 400 -6.47 5.03 9.47
N LEU A 401 -5.72 4.18 10.17
CA LEU A 401 -4.28 4.05 10.01
C LEU A 401 -3.91 3.58 8.59
N ALA A 402 -4.63 2.60 8.04
CA ALA A 402 -4.46 2.13 6.68
C ALA A 402 -4.74 3.24 5.67
N ALA A 403 -5.82 4.02 5.86
CA ALA A 403 -6.14 5.16 5.01
C ALA A 403 -5.08 6.27 5.12
N MET A 404 -4.53 6.53 6.30
CA MET A 404 -3.42 7.48 6.46
C MET A 404 -2.15 6.99 5.74
N ILE A 405 -1.84 5.70 5.84
CA ILE A 405 -0.68 5.10 5.18
C ILE A 405 -0.85 5.09 3.65
N VAL A 406 -2.04 4.74 3.15
CA VAL A 406 -2.36 4.85 1.71
C VAL A 406 -2.32 6.30 1.26
N GLY A 407 -2.79 7.25 2.07
CA GLY A 407 -2.63 8.67 1.81
C GLY A 407 -1.15 9.09 1.74
N ALA A 408 -0.32 8.61 2.66
CA ALA A 408 1.12 8.87 2.66
C ALA A 408 1.84 8.24 1.46
N LEU A 409 1.39 7.06 1.00
CA LEU A 409 1.84 6.43 -0.25
C LEU A 409 1.49 7.27 -1.47
N LEU A 410 0.25 7.78 -1.56
CA LEU A 410 -0.18 8.63 -2.67
C LEU A 410 0.60 9.94 -2.71
N LEU A 411 0.89 10.53 -1.54
CA LEU A 411 1.71 11.74 -1.44
C LEU A 411 3.18 11.47 -1.80
N ASN A 412 3.76 10.34 -1.36
CA ASN A 412 5.11 9.94 -1.77
C ASN A 412 5.19 9.62 -3.26
N GLY A 413 4.18 8.94 -3.83
CA GLY A 413 4.11 8.63 -5.25
C GLY A 413 4.07 9.88 -6.13
N GLN A 414 3.41 10.95 -5.68
CA GLN A 414 3.46 12.24 -6.38
C GLN A 414 4.86 12.85 -6.34
N GLN A 415 5.55 12.80 -5.19
CA GLN A 415 6.92 13.31 -5.07
C GLN A 415 7.90 12.50 -5.93
N ALA A 416 7.79 11.18 -5.94
CA ALA A 416 8.60 10.30 -6.80
C ALA A 416 8.35 10.56 -8.30
N ALA A 417 7.09 10.78 -8.69
CA ALA A 417 6.75 11.13 -10.07
C ALA A 417 7.32 12.50 -10.48
N THR A 418 7.30 13.49 -9.57
CA THR A 418 7.94 14.79 -9.78
C THR A 418 9.45 14.66 -9.88
N ASP A 419 10.09 13.84 -9.03
CA ASP A 419 11.54 13.62 -9.09
C ASP A 419 11.99 12.94 -10.38
N LEU A 420 11.24 11.93 -10.86
CA LEU A 420 11.51 11.28 -12.15
C LEU A 420 11.33 12.24 -13.33
N PHE A 421 10.29 13.07 -13.29
CA PHE A 421 10.05 14.08 -14.31
C PHE A 421 11.18 15.12 -14.32
N ASN A 422 11.52 15.67 -13.14
CA ASN A 422 12.61 16.63 -12.98
C ASN A 422 13.95 16.05 -13.44
N ARG A 423 14.24 14.78 -13.11
CA ARG A 423 15.47 14.12 -13.53
C ARG A 423 15.53 13.91 -15.04
N SER A 424 14.43 13.48 -15.66
CA SER A 424 14.35 13.35 -17.11
C SER A 424 14.51 14.72 -17.79
N THR A 425 13.87 15.76 -17.26
CA THR A 425 14.02 17.13 -17.78
C THR A 425 15.45 17.63 -17.62
N LEU A 426 16.08 17.40 -16.46
CA LEU A 426 17.48 17.75 -16.21
C LEU A 426 18.43 17.04 -17.17
N GLU A 427 18.28 15.72 -17.35
CA GLU A 427 19.12 14.94 -18.26
C GLU A 427 18.93 15.41 -19.71
N THR A 428 17.70 15.66 -20.17
CA THR A 428 17.44 16.19 -21.51
C THR A 428 17.99 17.61 -21.70
N THR A 429 17.79 18.52 -20.74
CA THR A 429 18.27 19.91 -20.85
C THR A 429 19.79 19.98 -20.82
N VAL A 430 20.47 19.16 -20.00
CA VAL A 430 21.94 19.11 -19.97
C VAL A 430 22.50 18.47 -21.24
N ASP A 431 21.83 17.46 -21.81
CA ASP A 431 22.23 16.82 -23.07
C ASP A 431 22.03 17.77 -24.27
N ASP A 432 20.90 18.48 -24.33
CA ASP A 432 20.63 19.52 -25.33
C ASP A 432 21.61 20.70 -25.22
N TRP A 433 21.98 21.11 -24.00
CA TRP A 433 22.97 22.17 -23.77
C TRP A 433 24.38 21.76 -24.22
N LEU A 434 24.74 20.48 -24.05
CA LEU A 434 26.05 19.98 -24.47
C LEU A 434 26.19 19.84 -25.99
N ASP A 435 25.12 19.72 -26.77
CA ASP A 435 25.07 19.74 -28.26
C ASP A 435 26.31 19.11 -28.97
N ASP A 436 26.71 17.90 -28.56
CA ASP A 436 27.90 17.16 -29.07
C ASP A 436 29.27 17.87 -28.87
N ALA A 437 29.37 18.86 -27.99
CA ALA A 437 30.54 19.71 -27.77
C ALA A 437 31.81 18.96 -27.31
N GLY A 438 31.71 17.68 -26.92
CA GLY A 438 32.87 16.85 -26.56
C GLY A 438 32.95 16.44 -25.09
N PRO A 439 32.62 17.31 -24.11
CA PRO A 439 32.54 16.93 -22.71
C PRO A 439 31.46 15.87 -22.45
N ARG A 440 31.77 14.90 -21.60
CA ARG A 440 30.82 13.85 -21.19
C ARG A 440 30.30 14.13 -19.79
N VAL A 441 28.99 13.96 -19.61
CA VAL A 441 28.36 14.05 -18.29
C VAL A 441 28.82 12.88 -17.41
N LEU A 442 29.39 13.20 -16.25
CA LEU A 442 29.82 12.26 -15.22
C LEU A 442 28.68 12.00 -14.23
N SER A 443 28.03 13.08 -13.78
CA SER A 443 26.87 13.03 -12.90
C SER A 443 26.13 14.36 -12.91
N ILE A 444 24.81 14.29 -12.79
CA ILE A 444 23.94 15.44 -12.55
C ILE A 444 23.30 15.22 -11.18
N GLU A 445 23.59 16.10 -10.23
CA GLU A 445 22.97 16.12 -8.91
C GLU A 445 22.04 17.33 -8.82
N SER A 446 20.86 17.15 -8.24
CA SER A 446 19.94 18.25 -7.99
C SER A 446 19.46 18.19 -6.54
N ASP A 447 19.63 19.30 -5.82
CA ASP A 447 19.10 19.50 -4.48
C ASP A 447 18.29 20.80 -4.43
N ARG A 448 16.96 20.66 -4.34
CA ARG A 448 16.00 21.77 -4.37
C ARG A 448 16.35 22.76 -5.48
N ASP A 449 16.93 23.90 -5.15
CA ASP A 449 17.19 25.02 -6.06
C ASP A 449 18.61 25.02 -6.64
N HIS A 450 19.43 24.04 -6.29
CA HIS A 450 20.79 23.87 -6.79
C HIS A 450 20.89 22.66 -7.72
N VAL A 451 21.49 22.86 -8.90
CA VAL A 451 21.85 21.79 -9.84
C VAL A 451 23.36 21.79 -9.98
N SER A 452 23.99 20.67 -9.68
CA SER A 452 25.43 20.47 -9.90
C SER A 452 25.63 19.51 -11.07
N VAL A 453 26.41 19.95 -12.06
CA VAL A 453 26.73 19.16 -13.24
C VAL A 453 28.24 18.90 -13.24
N ASP A 454 28.63 17.64 -13.08
CA ASP A 454 30.01 17.20 -13.20
C ASP A 454 30.25 16.73 -14.64
N LEU A 455 31.20 17.37 -15.32
CA LEU A 455 31.60 17.08 -16.70
C LEU A 455 33.04 16.56 -16.76
N VAL A 456 33.36 15.73 -17.76
CA VAL A 456 34.72 15.33 -18.12
C VAL A 456 35.02 15.76 -19.54
N GLY A 457 36.05 16.58 -19.73
CA GLY A 457 36.42 17.07 -21.06
C GLY A 457 37.44 18.21 -21.01
N GLU A 458 37.69 18.81 -22.16
CA GLU A 458 38.48 20.03 -22.25
C GLU A 458 37.64 21.25 -21.85
N LEU A 459 38.25 22.21 -21.15
CA LEU A 459 37.53 23.38 -20.62
C LEU A 459 37.08 24.33 -21.74
N GLU A 460 37.76 24.32 -22.88
CA GLU A 460 37.47 25.19 -24.03
C GLU A 460 36.20 24.78 -24.78
N ASP A 461 35.78 23.52 -24.61
CA ASP A 461 34.62 22.92 -25.27
C ASP A 461 33.34 23.00 -24.43
N VAL A 462 33.40 23.58 -23.21
CA VAL A 462 32.23 23.71 -22.34
C VAL A 462 31.42 24.94 -22.77
N PRO A 463 30.12 24.80 -23.13
CA PRO A 463 29.26 25.93 -23.50
C PRO A 463 29.02 26.91 -22.34
N ASP A 464 28.34 28.03 -22.59
CA ASP A 464 28.08 29.04 -21.56
C ASP A 464 27.17 28.47 -20.45
N VAL A 465 27.60 28.63 -19.20
CA VAL A 465 26.88 28.13 -18.01
C VAL A 465 25.66 29.00 -17.73
N ASP A 466 25.67 30.27 -18.15
CA ASP A 466 24.52 31.17 -17.98
C ASP A 466 23.33 30.71 -18.85
N ASP A 467 23.59 30.14 -20.03
CA ASP A 467 22.57 29.56 -20.91
C ASP A 467 21.94 28.31 -20.26
N LEU A 468 22.76 27.43 -19.66
CA LEU A 468 22.27 26.26 -18.92
C LEU A 468 21.39 26.66 -17.73
N ALA A 469 21.76 27.71 -17.00
CA ALA A 469 20.98 28.20 -15.87
C ALA A 469 19.62 28.77 -16.32
N HIS A 470 19.59 29.44 -17.48
CA HIS A 470 18.35 29.95 -18.07
C HIS A 470 17.44 28.81 -18.54
N ASP A 471 17.98 27.86 -19.29
CA ASP A 471 17.24 26.72 -19.84
C ASP A 471 16.68 25.81 -18.74
N LEU A 472 17.45 25.58 -17.67
CA LEU A 472 16.98 24.84 -16.50
C LEU A 472 15.89 25.59 -15.73
N THR A 473 15.99 26.91 -15.61
CA THR A 473 14.97 27.73 -14.95
C THR A 473 13.64 27.69 -15.71
N ASP A 474 13.70 27.78 -17.03
CA ASP A 474 12.53 27.70 -17.91
C ASP A 474 11.93 26.29 -17.97
N ALA A 475 12.77 25.25 -18.05
CA ALA A 475 12.34 23.86 -18.12
C ALA A 475 11.75 23.33 -16.80
N LEU A 476 12.30 23.74 -15.65
CA LEU A 476 11.82 23.35 -14.31
C LEU A 476 10.77 24.30 -13.74
N GLY A 477 10.56 25.46 -14.35
CA GLY A 477 9.57 26.47 -13.93
C GLY A 477 9.86 27.11 -12.57
N ARG A 478 11.14 27.17 -12.18
CA ARG A 478 11.62 27.67 -10.87
C ARG A 478 13.04 28.19 -10.98
N ASP A 479 13.36 29.26 -10.23
CA ASP A 479 14.71 29.82 -10.19
C ASP A 479 15.72 28.75 -9.75
N THR A 480 16.70 28.47 -10.60
CA THR A 480 17.67 27.39 -10.40
C THR A 480 19.09 27.95 -10.44
N THR A 481 19.88 27.67 -9.41
CA THR A 481 21.31 28.00 -9.36
C THR A 481 22.12 26.81 -9.84
N VAL A 482 23.01 27.02 -10.81
CA VAL A 482 23.80 25.95 -11.44
C VAL A 482 25.27 26.04 -11.01
N ASP A 483 25.85 24.91 -10.60
CA ASP A 483 27.29 24.73 -10.32
C ASP A 483 27.86 23.71 -11.30
N VAL A 484 28.63 24.15 -12.30
CA VAL A 484 29.26 23.27 -13.29
C VAL A 484 30.71 23.01 -12.87
N ARG A 485 31.06 21.73 -12.69
CA ARG A 485 32.42 21.30 -12.36
C ARG A 485 32.99 20.49 -13.51
N VAL A 486 34.11 20.96 -14.03
CA VAL A 486 34.79 20.31 -15.16
C VAL A 486 36.04 19.61 -14.64
N ARG A 487 36.11 18.29 -14.83
CA ARG A 487 37.34 17.52 -14.61
C ARG A 487 38.08 17.39 -15.93
N VAL A 488 39.25 18.03 -15.99
CA VAL A 488 40.12 17.99 -17.17
C VAL A 488 40.86 16.64 -17.21
N GLU A 489 40.70 15.90 -18.31
CA GLU A 489 41.41 14.65 -18.57
C GLU A 489 42.61 14.91 -19.49
N ALA A 490 43.82 14.97 -18.93
CA ALA A 490 45.04 15.11 -19.71
C ALA A 490 45.73 13.76 -19.91
N THR A 491 45.71 13.23 -21.14
CA THR A 491 46.49 12.02 -21.49
C THR A 491 47.95 12.41 -21.75
N LEU A 492 48.81 12.27 -20.74
CA LEU A 492 50.25 12.49 -20.91
C LEU A 492 50.89 11.29 -21.61
N SER A 493 51.15 11.40 -22.92
CA SER A 493 51.98 10.43 -23.64
C SER A 493 53.47 10.74 -23.41
N SER A 494 54.15 9.96 -22.58
CA SER A 494 55.62 10.00 -22.54
C SER A 494 56.19 9.04 -23.60
N SER A 495 56.58 9.58 -24.75
CA SER A 495 57.57 8.95 -25.63
C SER A 495 58.51 10.07 -26.04
N GLY A 496 59.77 10.15 -25.61
CA GLY A 496 60.75 9.10 -25.41
C GLY A 496 61.97 9.60 -26.21
N SER A 497 62.89 10.28 -25.52
CA SER A 497 64.10 10.83 -26.14
C SER A 497 64.95 9.69 -26.71
N GLY A 498 64.79 9.43 -28.00
CA GLY A 498 65.69 8.58 -28.77
C GLY A 498 67.03 9.29 -28.92
N SER A 499 68.04 8.73 -28.28
CA SER A 499 69.44 8.94 -28.65
C SER A 499 69.61 8.67 -30.15
N THR A 500 70.04 9.68 -30.91
CA THR A 500 70.73 9.47 -32.17
C THR A 500 72.11 10.12 -32.06
N SER A 501 73.10 9.24 -32.08
CA SER A 501 74.50 9.46 -32.42
C SER A 501 74.69 10.48 -33.55
N ASP A 502 75.61 11.40 -33.35
CA ASP A 502 76.83 11.53 -34.17
C ASP A 502 77.96 12.16 -33.32
#